data_AF-A0A388P325-F1
#
_entry.id   AF-A0A388P325-F1
#
_cell.length_a   1.000
_cell.length_b   1.000
_cell.length_c   1.000
_cell.angle_alpha   90.00
_cell.angle_beta   90.00
_cell.angle_gamma   90.00
#
_symmetry.space_group_name_H-M   'P 1'
#
loop_
_entity.id
_entity.type
_entity.pdbx_description
1 polymer ?
#
loop_
_entity_poly.entity_id
_entity_poly.type
_entity_poly.pdbx_seq_one_letter_code
_entity_poly.pdbx_strand_id
1 'polypeptide(L)'
;MTNRYFPTENAPNGDLVRLAKTDFVQDPEDAPATGLADFEKVANFMLFLAAPPVNKPTPATASGRMLFDVAACSLCHTPTMRTGYSKIAALNNKEVRLYSDLLLHDMCSLGDGIVQETATGRDFRTAPLWGAAASAPYLHDGRAVTIDEAIKAHDGEGKVSKDRYLKLNKTQQKLLTDFVLSL
;
A
#
# COMPACT_ATOMS: atom_id res chain seq x y z
N MET A 1 -4.59 -19.93 -9.16
CA MET A 1 -3.43 -19.90 -8.23
C MET A 1 -3.86 -20.70 -7.03
N THR A 2 -3.90 -22.01 -7.23
CA THR A 2 -3.93 -22.95 -6.14
C THR A 2 -2.58 -22.99 -5.43
N ASN A 3 -2.63 -23.48 -4.20
CA ASN A 3 -1.45 -23.93 -3.47
C ASN A 3 -1.89 -25.07 -2.55
N ARG A 4 -0.94 -25.73 -1.88
CA ARG A 4 -1.24 -26.82 -0.94
C ARG A 4 -2.25 -26.50 0.19
N TYR A 5 -2.49 -25.21 0.50
CA TYR A 5 -3.49 -24.76 1.47
C TYR A 5 -4.84 -24.41 0.84
N PHE A 6 -4.83 -24.04 -0.44
CA PHE A 6 -6.01 -23.74 -1.26
C PHE A 6 -5.91 -24.53 -2.56
N PRO A 7 -6.11 -25.86 -2.53
CA PRO A 7 -5.80 -26.74 -3.66
C PRO A 7 -6.93 -26.78 -4.71
N THR A 8 -7.93 -25.92 -4.58
CA THR A 8 -9.08 -25.87 -5.49
C THR A 8 -8.99 -24.60 -6.31
N GLU A 9 -8.98 -24.75 -7.63
CA GLU A 9 -8.86 -23.62 -8.53
C GLU A 9 -10.07 -22.68 -8.44
N ASN A 10 -9.78 -21.38 -8.58
CA ASN A 10 -10.81 -20.36 -8.57
C ASN A 10 -11.51 -20.33 -9.93
N ALA A 11 -12.80 -20.63 -9.93
CA ALA A 11 -13.60 -20.60 -11.15
C ALA A 11 -13.67 -19.17 -11.73
N PRO A 12 -13.48 -18.98 -13.06
CA PRO A 12 -13.58 -17.67 -13.69
C PRO A 12 -14.95 -17.04 -13.43
N ASN A 13 -15.00 -15.94 -12.66
CA ASN A 13 -16.24 -15.30 -12.20
C ASN A 13 -17.21 -16.27 -11.50
N GLY A 14 -16.71 -17.33 -10.86
CA GLY A 14 -17.54 -18.36 -10.22
C GLY A 14 -18.12 -19.42 -11.17
N ASP A 15 -17.79 -19.39 -12.47
CA ASP A 15 -18.31 -20.35 -13.45
C ASP A 15 -17.50 -21.66 -13.47
N LEU A 16 -18.00 -22.66 -12.74
CA LEU A 16 -17.41 -24.00 -12.67
C LEU A 16 -17.47 -24.76 -14.01
N VAL A 17 -18.49 -24.49 -14.85
CA VAL A 17 -18.61 -25.12 -16.17
C VAL A 17 -17.51 -24.62 -17.08
N ARG A 18 -17.19 -23.32 -16.99
CA ARG A 18 -16.09 -22.72 -17.72
C ARG A 18 -14.74 -23.24 -17.22
N LEU A 19 -14.54 -23.33 -15.91
CA LEU A 19 -13.32 -23.87 -15.32
C LEU A 19 -13.03 -25.29 -15.84
N ALA A 20 -14.02 -26.19 -15.80
CA ALA A 20 -13.89 -27.56 -16.28
C ALA A 20 -13.57 -27.68 -17.78
N LYS A 21 -13.81 -26.63 -18.57
CA LYS A 21 -13.49 -26.56 -20.01
C LYS A 21 -12.14 -25.90 -20.30
N THR A 22 -11.44 -25.40 -19.29
CA THR A 22 -10.17 -24.68 -19.45
C THR A 22 -9.05 -25.28 -18.60
N ASP A 23 -9.38 -26.16 -17.66
CA ASP A 23 -8.46 -26.80 -16.73
C ASP A 23 -8.18 -28.25 -17.12
N PHE A 24 -7.40 -28.43 -18.19
CA PHE A 24 -7.04 -29.76 -18.71
C PHE A 24 -5.59 -30.15 -18.43
N VAL A 25 -4.78 -29.19 -17.96
CA VAL A 25 -3.36 -29.38 -17.71
C VAL A 25 -3.21 -29.62 -16.23
N GLN A 26 -2.75 -30.81 -15.85
CA GLN A 26 -2.43 -31.10 -14.47
C GLN A 26 -1.30 -30.17 -14.00
N ASP A 27 -1.55 -29.42 -12.96
CA ASP A 27 -0.63 -28.53 -12.27
C ASP A 27 -0.46 -28.99 -10.81
N PRO A 28 0.43 -29.96 -10.56
CA PRO A 28 0.65 -30.50 -9.23
C PRO A 28 0.98 -29.39 -8.21
N GLU A 29 0.29 -29.42 -7.08
CA GLU A 29 0.51 -28.46 -6.00
C GLU A 29 1.95 -28.52 -5.46
N ASP A 30 2.46 -27.34 -5.11
CA ASP A 30 3.78 -27.19 -4.49
C ASP A 30 3.89 -28.03 -3.20
N ALA A 31 4.91 -28.88 -3.15
CA ALA A 31 5.15 -29.81 -2.06
C ALA A 31 6.61 -29.74 -1.59
N PRO A 32 6.88 -29.80 -0.28
CA PRO A 32 8.24 -29.71 0.22
C PRO A 32 9.03 -30.98 -0.09
N ALA A 33 10.12 -30.86 -0.86
CA ALA A 33 11.08 -31.95 -1.04
C ALA A 33 11.86 -32.24 0.25
N THR A 34 12.31 -31.20 0.95
CA THR A 34 12.87 -31.25 2.31
C THR A 34 12.64 -29.91 3.03
N GLY A 35 11.81 -29.90 4.08
CA GLY A 35 11.52 -28.69 4.85
C GLY A 35 10.40 -27.83 4.26
N LEU A 36 10.74 -26.65 3.73
CA LEU A 36 9.76 -25.68 3.21
C LEU A 36 9.49 -25.88 1.72
N ALA A 37 8.22 -25.76 1.33
CA ALA A 37 7.78 -25.68 -0.05
C ALA A 37 8.15 -24.30 -0.67
N ASP A 38 8.10 -24.17 -1.99
CA ASP A 38 8.53 -22.95 -2.67
C ASP A 38 7.66 -21.73 -2.31
N PHE A 39 6.36 -21.91 -2.16
CA PHE A 39 5.43 -20.89 -1.66
C PHE A 39 5.84 -20.38 -0.27
N GLU A 40 6.26 -21.27 0.63
CA GLU A 40 6.72 -20.88 1.96
C GLU A 40 8.03 -20.10 1.91
N LYS A 41 8.93 -20.42 0.96
CA LYS A 41 10.18 -19.68 0.77
C LYS A 41 9.90 -18.26 0.29
N VAL A 42 8.99 -18.08 -0.67
CA VAL A 42 8.57 -16.76 -1.15
C VAL A 42 7.83 -15.99 -0.05
N ALA A 43 6.91 -16.63 0.66
CA ALA A 43 6.21 -16.01 1.78
C ALA A 43 7.19 -15.55 2.87
N ASN A 44 8.17 -16.38 3.23
CA ASN A 44 9.21 -15.99 4.18
C ASN A 44 10.09 -14.87 3.63
N PHE A 45 10.49 -14.90 2.37
CA PHE A 45 11.25 -13.81 1.76
C PHE A 45 10.51 -12.47 1.87
N MET A 46 9.21 -12.44 1.52
CA MET A 46 8.38 -11.24 1.63
C MET A 46 8.19 -10.80 3.09
N LEU A 47 7.99 -11.75 4.01
CA LEU A 47 7.78 -11.49 5.42
C LEU A 47 9.02 -10.95 6.13
N PHE A 48 10.21 -11.42 5.73
CA PHE A 48 11.49 -11.03 6.31
C PHE A 48 12.21 -9.92 5.53
N LEU A 49 11.56 -9.35 4.51
CA LEU A 49 12.07 -8.18 3.83
C LEU A 49 12.03 -6.98 4.77
N ALA A 50 13.21 -6.39 5.04
CA ALA A 50 13.32 -5.25 5.93
C ALA A 50 12.67 -4.00 5.32
N ALA A 51 12.23 -3.09 6.20
CA ALA A 51 11.81 -1.75 5.79
C ALA A 51 12.95 -1.02 5.05
N PRO A 52 12.63 -0.11 4.11
CA PRO A 52 13.64 0.71 3.45
C PRO A 52 14.42 1.54 4.49
N PRO A 53 15.71 1.85 4.23
CA PRO A 53 16.50 2.71 5.10
C PRO A 53 15.84 4.09 5.26
N VAL A 54 15.76 4.58 6.49
CA VAL A 54 15.22 5.92 6.77
C VAL A 54 16.30 6.97 6.50
N ASN A 55 15.97 7.97 5.69
CA ASN A 55 16.88 9.09 5.44
C ASN A 55 17.06 9.94 6.71
N LYS A 56 18.26 10.50 6.91
CA LYS A 56 18.50 11.43 8.01
C LYS A 56 17.67 12.70 7.82
N PRO A 57 16.88 13.14 8.82
CA PRO A 57 16.13 14.38 8.71
C PRO A 57 17.03 15.58 8.44
N THR A 58 16.61 16.41 7.50
CA THR A 58 17.15 17.74 7.22
C THR A 58 16.16 18.82 7.67
N PRO A 59 16.58 20.09 7.83
CA PRO A 59 15.65 21.19 8.11
C PRO A 59 14.49 21.30 7.10
N ALA A 60 14.77 20.99 5.82
CA ALA A 60 13.75 20.96 4.78
C ALA A 60 12.72 19.85 5.01
N THR A 61 13.15 18.62 5.24
CA THR A 61 12.24 17.49 5.51
C THR A 61 11.49 17.65 6.85
N ALA A 62 12.09 18.31 7.85
CA ALA A 62 11.41 18.62 9.11
C ALA A 62 10.29 19.66 8.90
N SER A 63 10.54 20.68 8.08
CA SER A 63 9.53 21.66 7.67
C SER A 63 8.43 21.00 6.83
N GLY A 64 8.80 20.12 5.91
CA GLY A 64 7.88 19.32 5.11
C GLY A 64 6.98 18.42 5.95
N ARG A 65 7.53 17.78 6.99
CA ARG A 65 6.75 17.00 7.96
C ARG A 65 5.72 17.85 8.70
N MET A 66 6.09 19.05 9.15
CA MET A 66 5.13 19.97 9.76
C MET A 66 4.01 20.35 8.79
N LEU A 67 4.36 20.62 7.53
CA LEU A 67 3.37 20.95 6.50
C LEU A 67 2.45 19.76 6.19
N PHE A 68 2.97 18.54 6.24
CA PHE A 68 2.20 17.31 6.09
C PHE A 68 1.09 17.20 7.15
N ASP A 69 1.42 17.51 8.40
CA ASP A 69 0.44 17.56 9.50
C ASP A 69 -0.55 18.73 9.36
N VAL A 70 -0.07 19.92 8.99
CA VAL A 70 -0.93 21.10 8.75
C VAL A 70 -1.92 20.84 7.62
N ALA A 71 -1.48 20.17 6.55
CA ALA A 71 -2.31 19.75 5.45
C ALA A 71 -3.24 18.58 5.80
N ALA A 72 -3.18 18.04 7.02
CA ALA A 72 -3.95 16.89 7.49
C ALA A 72 -3.70 15.60 6.68
N CYS A 73 -2.54 15.47 6.04
CA CYS A 73 -2.15 14.24 5.36
C CYS A 73 -1.99 13.08 6.36
N SER A 74 -1.54 13.37 7.59
CA SER A 74 -1.33 12.37 8.65
C SER A 74 -2.60 11.78 9.25
N LEU A 75 -3.80 12.22 8.84
CA LEU A 75 -5.06 11.61 9.27
C LEU A 75 -5.20 10.17 8.75
N CYS A 76 -4.84 9.93 7.49
CA CYS A 76 -4.82 8.59 6.88
C CYS A 76 -3.38 8.07 6.77
N HIS A 77 -2.42 8.93 6.46
CA HIS A 77 -1.00 8.58 6.39
C HIS A 77 -0.33 8.66 7.76
N THR A 78 -0.82 7.88 8.73
CA THR A 78 -0.36 7.93 10.12
C THR A 78 1.12 7.56 10.24
N PRO A 79 1.96 8.36 10.92
CA PRO A 79 3.42 8.19 10.87
C PRO A 79 3.93 6.82 11.31
N THR A 80 3.31 6.22 12.32
CA THR A 80 3.75 4.96 12.93
C THR A 80 2.60 4.01 13.20
N MET A 81 2.87 2.72 13.05
CA MET A 81 2.03 1.62 13.51
C MET A 81 2.89 0.65 14.32
N ARG A 82 2.28 -0.15 15.18
CA ARG A 82 2.96 -1.20 15.92
C ARG A 82 2.43 -2.57 15.51
N THR A 83 3.31 -3.49 15.14
CA THR A 83 2.92 -4.87 14.88
C THR A 83 2.41 -5.53 16.16
N GLY A 84 1.53 -6.52 16.02
CA GLY A 84 1.03 -7.30 17.14
C GLY A 84 2.07 -8.28 17.72
N TYR A 85 1.61 -9.11 18.65
CA TYR A 85 2.40 -10.23 19.15
C TYR A 85 2.75 -11.18 18.00
N SER A 86 4.00 -11.64 17.97
CA SER A 86 4.47 -12.67 17.06
C SER A 86 5.50 -13.56 17.72
N LYS A 87 5.51 -14.85 17.35
CA LYS A 87 6.59 -15.78 17.70
C LYS A 87 7.90 -15.44 16.97
N ILE A 88 7.80 -14.70 15.87
CA ILE A 88 8.95 -14.24 15.11
C ILE A 88 9.48 -12.98 15.76
N ALA A 89 10.66 -13.05 16.38
CA ALA A 89 11.26 -11.94 17.11
C ALA A 89 11.45 -10.67 16.26
N ALA A 90 11.66 -10.82 14.95
CA ALA A 90 11.77 -9.72 13.99
C ALA A 90 10.44 -8.97 13.78
N LEU A 91 9.29 -9.59 14.06
CA LEU A 91 7.95 -9.04 13.84
C LEU A 91 7.18 -8.76 15.13
N ASN A 92 7.70 -9.20 16.28
CA ASN A 92 7.00 -9.10 17.55
C ASN A 92 7.06 -7.66 18.10
N ASN A 93 5.90 -7.00 18.24
CA ASN A 93 5.77 -5.68 18.87
C ASN A 93 6.72 -4.60 18.33
N LYS A 94 6.94 -4.58 17.01
CA LYS A 94 7.82 -3.62 16.33
C LYS A 94 7.08 -2.35 15.96
N GLU A 95 7.73 -1.22 16.20
CA GLU A 95 7.29 0.05 15.61
C GLU A 95 7.68 0.08 14.13
N VAL A 96 6.74 0.48 13.29
CA VAL A 96 6.84 0.52 11.84
C VAL A 96 6.47 1.93 11.39
N ARG A 97 7.36 2.60 10.65
CA ARG A 97 7.17 3.98 10.18
C ARG A 97 6.63 4.04 8.76
N LEU A 98 5.50 3.41 8.52
CA LEU A 98 4.97 3.22 7.17
C LEU A 98 4.23 4.43 6.58
N TYR A 99 3.85 5.42 7.42
CA TYR A 99 3.02 6.56 6.99
C TYR A 99 1.72 6.14 6.31
N SER A 100 0.97 5.27 6.97
CA SER A 100 -0.34 4.76 6.55
C SER A 100 -1.02 4.08 7.75
N ASP A 101 -2.33 4.21 7.82
CA ASP A 101 -3.19 3.50 8.76
C ASP A 101 -3.62 2.11 8.26
N LEU A 102 -3.30 1.79 7.00
CA LEU A 102 -3.70 0.56 6.30
C LEU A 102 -5.23 0.36 6.22
N LEU A 103 -6.02 1.41 6.45
CA LEU A 103 -7.48 1.36 6.38
C LEU A 103 -7.96 1.66 4.95
N LEU A 104 -9.20 1.28 4.69
CA LEU A 104 -9.92 1.62 3.46
C LEU A 104 -10.61 2.98 3.61
N HIS A 105 -10.52 3.81 2.56
CA HIS A 105 -11.17 5.12 2.50
C HIS A 105 -11.88 5.32 1.16
N ASP A 106 -13.02 6.02 1.19
CA ASP A 106 -13.74 6.42 -0.03
C ASP A 106 -12.93 7.51 -0.76
N MET A 107 -12.34 7.13 -1.90
CA MET A 107 -11.53 8.02 -2.74
C MET A 107 -12.32 8.59 -3.94
N CYS A 108 -13.65 8.45 -3.95
CA CYS A 108 -14.56 9.02 -4.95
C CYS A 108 -14.10 8.86 -6.41
N SER A 109 -13.66 9.93 -7.07
CA SER A 109 -13.25 9.92 -8.48
C SER A 109 -12.00 9.08 -8.79
N LEU A 110 -11.31 8.60 -7.75
CA LEU A 110 -10.24 7.61 -7.86
C LEU A 110 -10.74 6.16 -7.76
N GLY A 111 -12.06 5.93 -7.78
CA GLY A 111 -12.69 4.62 -7.94
C GLY A 111 -12.27 3.87 -9.19
N ASP A 112 -12.10 2.55 -9.08
CA ASP A 112 -11.98 1.62 -10.22
C ASP A 112 -13.28 0.83 -10.50
N GLY A 113 -14.26 0.94 -9.60
CA GLY A 113 -15.55 0.26 -9.71
C GLY A 113 -15.53 -1.20 -9.27
N ILE A 114 -14.41 -1.72 -8.76
CA ILE A 114 -14.27 -3.12 -8.32
C ILE A 114 -14.78 -3.25 -6.88
N VAL A 115 -15.93 -3.91 -6.71
CA VAL A 115 -16.50 -4.19 -5.38
C VAL A 115 -15.88 -5.48 -4.82
N GLN A 116 -15.43 -5.44 -3.57
CA GLN A 116 -14.86 -6.59 -2.87
C GLN A 116 -15.51 -6.76 -1.49
N GLU A 117 -16.42 -7.73 -1.37
CA GLU A 117 -17.23 -7.93 -0.16
C GLU A 117 -17.95 -6.64 0.25
N THR A 118 -17.65 -6.10 1.43
CA THR A 118 -18.22 -4.84 1.93
C THR A 118 -17.50 -3.59 1.44
N ALA A 119 -16.34 -3.73 0.79
CA ALA A 119 -15.62 -2.61 0.17
C ALA A 119 -16.26 -2.25 -1.17
N THR A 120 -16.57 -0.97 -1.35
CA THR A 120 -17.10 -0.42 -2.58
C THR A 120 -16.00 -0.21 -3.62
N GLY A 121 -16.37 -0.05 -4.89
CA GLY A 121 -15.41 0.28 -5.97
C GLY A 121 -14.78 1.68 -5.88
N ARG A 122 -14.96 2.37 -4.76
CA ARG A 122 -14.34 3.66 -4.43
C ARG A 122 -13.41 3.55 -3.23
N ASP A 123 -13.40 2.41 -2.54
CA ASP A 123 -12.64 2.21 -1.32
C ASP A 123 -11.24 1.73 -1.64
N PHE A 124 -10.23 2.50 -1.23
CA PHE A 124 -8.84 2.12 -1.39
C PHE A 124 -8.11 2.12 -0.07
N ARG A 125 -7.22 1.15 0.08
CA ARG A 125 -6.31 1.10 1.20
C ARG A 125 -5.31 2.25 1.11
N THR A 126 -5.13 3.00 2.19
CA THR A 126 -4.11 4.04 2.26
C THR A 126 -2.73 3.45 1.95
N ALA A 127 -2.11 3.90 0.86
CA ALA A 127 -0.80 3.42 0.46
C ALA A 127 0.27 3.82 1.51
N PRO A 128 1.14 2.89 1.94
CA PRO A 128 2.31 3.23 2.75
C PRO A 128 3.22 4.20 1.99
N LEU A 129 3.66 5.29 2.61
CA LEU A 129 4.56 6.26 1.97
C LEU A 129 6.04 5.96 2.18
N TRP A 130 6.39 4.98 3.03
CA TRP A 130 7.78 4.53 3.15
C TRP A 130 8.32 4.00 1.80
N GLY A 131 9.45 4.51 1.33
CA GLY A 131 9.98 4.15 0.02
C GLY A 131 9.19 4.73 -1.16
N ALA A 132 8.34 5.75 -0.97
CA ALA A 132 7.59 6.39 -2.05
C ALA A 132 8.49 6.89 -3.19
N ALA A 133 9.73 7.27 -2.90
CA ALA A 133 10.69 7.70 -3.91
C ALA A 133 11.01 6.62 -4.97
N ALA A 134 10.79 5.34 -4.66
CA ALA A 134 11.05 4.22 -5.56
C ALA A 134 9.77 3.61 -6.15
N SER A 135 8.59 4.21 -5.90
CA SER A 135 7.29 3.61 -6.24
C SER A 135 6.52 4.36 -7.31
N ALA A 136 7.12 5.35 -7.98
CA ALA A 136 6.45 6.03 -9.09
C ALA A 136 6.19 5.04 -10.25
N PRO A 137 5.08 5.18 -10.99
CA PRO A 137 4.02 6.18 -10.81
C PRO A 137 3.07 5.87 -9.64
N TYR A 138 2.32 6.87 -9.21
CA TYR A 138 1.47 6.85 -8.02
C TYR A 138 -0.02 6.69 -8.36
N LEU A 139 -0.81 6.44 -7.31
CA LEU A 139 -2.21 6.01 -7.36
C LEU A 139 -2.36 4.59 -7.91
N HIS A 140 -3.51 3.97 -7.66
CA HIS A 140 -3.73 2.54 -7.96
C HIS A 140 -3.63 2.22 -9.47
N ASP A 141 -3.86 3.22 -10.33
CA ASP A 141 -3.83 3.09 -11.79
C ASP A 141 -2.61 3.77 -12.43
N GLY A 142 -1.67 4.29 -11.63
CA GLY A 142 -0.44 4.88 -12.12
C GLY A 142 -0.62 6.19 -12.90
N ARG A 143 -1.76 6.88 -12.80
CA ARG A 143 -2.01 8.12 -13.57
C ARG A 143 -1.15 9.32 -13.14
N ALA A 144 -0.61 9.30 -11.92
CA ALA A 144 0.18 10.40 -11.37
C ALA A 144 1.68 10.06 -11.43
N VAL A 145 2.49 10.86 -12.14
CA VAL A 145 3.94 10.63 -12.23
C VAL A 145 4.73 11.36 -11.14
N THR A 146 4.09 12.29 -10.42
CA THR A 146 4.67 13.00 -9.27
C THR A 146 3.81 12.92 -8.02
N ILE A 147 4.43 13.11 -6.85
CA ILE A 147 3.69 13.24 -5.57
C ILE A 147 2.74 14.44 -5.60
N ASP A 148 3.14 15.55 -6.23
CA ASP A 148 2.29 16.73 -6.38
C ASP A 148 1.01 16.42 -7.17
N GLU A 149 1.12 15.70 -8.29
CA GLU A 149 -0.04 15.22 -9.05
C GLU A 149 -0.90 14.26 -8.24
N ALA A 150 -0.28 13.32 -7.52
CA ALA A 150 -1.00 12.37 -6.67
C ALA A 150 -1.81 13.10 -5.58
N ILE A 151 -1.20 14.06 -4.88
CA ILE A 151 -1.90 14.87 -3.86
C ILE A 151 -3.05 15.66 -4.48
N LYS A 152 -2.85 16.26 -5.65
CA LYS A 152 -3.89 17.01 -6.36
C LYS A 152 -5.03 16.14 -6.88
N ALA A 153 -4.80 14.86 -7.06
CA ALA A 153 -5.81 13.90 -7.48
C ALA A 153 -6.66 13.37 -6.30
N HIS A 154 -6.21 13.51 -5.05
CA HIS A 154 -6.97 13.02 -3.88
C HIS A 154 -8.39 13.60 -3.87
N ASP A 155 -9.37 12.74 -3.64
CA ASP A 155 -10.78 13.07 -3.59
C ASP A 155 -11.46 12.31 -2.45
N GLY A 156 -12.77 12.46 -2.29
CA GLY A 156 -13.52 11.81 -1.22
C GLY A 156 -12.98 12.21 0.16
N GLU A 157 -12.64 11.24 1.00
CA GLU A 157 -12.07 11.49 2.33
C GLU A 157 -10.73 12.23 2.27
N GLY A 158 -9.92 11.99 1.22
CA GLY A 158 -8.64 12.68 0.99
C GLY A 158 -8.79 14.13 0.50
N LYS A 159 -10.00 14.58 0.13
CA LYS A 159 -10.23 15.89 -0.48
C LYS A 159 -9.83 17.04 0.45
N VAL A 160 -10.07 16.91 1.76
CA VAL A 160 -9.70 17.95 2.74
C VAL A 160 -8.19 18.19 2.72
N SER A 161 -7.40 17.12 2.61
CA SER A 161 -5.93 17.22 2.59
C SER A 161 -5.43 17.82 1.29
N LYS A 162 -6.03 17.44 0.15
CA LYS A 162 -5.80 18.13 -1.14
C LYS A 162 -6.08 19.63 -1.04
N ASP A 163 -7.26 20.01 -0.55
CA ASP A 163 -7.68 21.40 -0.52
C ASP A 163 -6.77 22.25 0.40
N ARG A 164 -6.24 21.68 1.49
CA ARG A 164 -5.26 22.33 2.35
C ARG A 164 -3.88 22.43 1.67
N TYR A 165 -3.43 21.37 1.01
CA TYR A 165 -2.19 21.40 0.22
C TYR A 165 -2.22 22.47 -0.88
N LEU A 166 -3.36 22.63 -1.56
CA LEU A 166 -3.54 23.64 -2.60
C LEU A 166 -3.48 25.09 -2.07
N LYS A 167 -3.70 25.31 -0.76
CA LYS A 167 -3.55 26.62 -0.10
C LYS A 167 -2.10 26.93 0.28
N LEU A 168 -1.22 25.94 0.30
CA LEU A 168 0.20 26.15 0.53
C LEU A 168 0.83 26.88 -0.66
N ASN A 169 1.81 27.74 -0.39
CA ASN A 169 2.59 28.34 -1.48
C ASN A 169 3.53 27.30 -2.13
N LYS A 170 4.13 27.63 -3.27
CA LYS A 170 4.95 26.68 -4.05
C LYS A 170 6.15 26.12 -3.27
N THR A 171 6.79 26.94 -2.44
CA THR A 171 7.90 26.49 -1.59
C THR A 171 7.42 25.48 -0.55
N GLN A 172 6.28 25.75 0.08
CA GLN A 172 5.68 24.84 1.06
C GLN A 172 5.22 23.53 0.42
N GLN A 173 4.58 23.60 -0.77
CA GLN A 173 4.21 22.42 -1.55
C GLN A 173 5.44 21.54 -1.81
N LYS A 174 6.54 22.14 -2.28
CA LYS A 174 7.79 21.44 -2.52
C LYS A 174 8.38 20.80 -1.25
N LEU A 175 8.41 21.54 -0.13
CA LEU A 175 8.91 21.00 1.14
C LEU A 175 8.12 19.77 1.59
N LEU A 176 6.79 19.79 1.43
CA LEU A 176 5.94 18.64 1.74
C LEU A 176 6.22 17.46 0.80
N THR A 177 6.31 17.68 -0.50
CA THR A 177 6.61 16.60 -1.46
C THR A 177 8.02 16.02 -1.25
N ASP A 178 9.01 16.87 -0.96
CA ASP A 178 10.37 16.44 -0.63
C ASP A 178 10.40 15.60 0.66
N PHE A 179 9.56 15.95 1.64
CA PHE A 179 9.40 15.13 2.84
C PHE A 179 8.83 13.76 2.51
N VAL A 180 7.75 13.67 1.71
CA VAL A 180 7.18 12.37 1.30
C VAL A 180 8.21 11.51 0.56
N LEU A 181 9.01 12.11 -0.32
CA LEU A 181 10.09 11.42 -1.04
C LEU A 181 11.30 11.07 -0.15
N SER A 182 11.35 11.57 1.08
CA SER A 182 12.41 11.23 2.04
C SER A 182 12.05 10.05 2.95
N LEU A 183 10.79 9.62 2.94
CA LEU A 183 10.26 8.48 3.71
C LEU A 183 10.68 7.14 3.13
#